data_AF-A0A351MJP0-F1
#
_entry.id   AF-A0A351MJP0-F1
#
_cell.length_a   1.000
_cell.length_b   1.000
_cell.length_c   1.000
_cell.angle_alpha   90.00
_cell.angle_beta   90.00
_cell.angle_gamma   90.00
#
_symmetry.space_group_name_H-M   'P 1'
#
loop_
_entity.id
_entity.type
_entity.pdbx_description
1 polymer ?
#
loop_
_entity_poly.entity_id
_entity_poly.type
_entity_poly.pdbx_seq_one_letter_code
_entity_poly.pdbx_strand_id
1 'polypeptide(L)' 'LGPSGCGKTTTLRLVAGLEMPTGGRLWFGERDVTHLATHRRGLGMVFQNYAL' A
#
# COMPACT_ATOMS: atom_id res chain seq x y z
N LEU A 1 -14.33 7.67 -5.40
CA LEU A 1 -13.49 7.50 -6.60
C LEU A 1 -12.99 8.88 -7.04
N GLY A 2 -11.68 9.13 -7.01
CA GLY A 2 -11.11 10.35 -7.59
C GLY A 2 -10.75 10.17 -9.08
N PRO A 3 -10.40 11.25 -9.81
CA PRO A 3 -9.98 11.20 -11.21
C PRO A 3 -8.71 10.36 -11.43
N SER A 4 -8.40 10.02 -12.68
CA SER A 4 -7.12 9.38 -13.03
C SER A 4 -5.95 10.24 -12.57
N GLY A 5 -4.91 9.62 -12.00
CA GLY A 5 -3.74 10.32 -11.48
C GLY A 5 -3.85 10.88 -10.06
N CYS A 6 -5.01 10.80 -9.39
CA CYS A 6 -5.17 11.34 -8.03
C CYS A 6 -4.50 10.49 -6.91
N GLY A 7 -3.63 9.53 -7.26
CA GLY A 7 -2.83 8.76 -6.29
C GLY A 7 -3.44 7.49 -5.71
N LYS A 8 -4.68 7.09 -6.06
CA LYS A 8 -5.33 5.88 -5.50
C LYS A 8 -4.46 4.62 -5.55
N THR A 9 -3.92 4.32 -6.73
CA THR A 9 -3.08 3.13 -6.95
C THR A 9 -1.78 3.23 -6.17
N THR A 10 -1.15 4.41 -6.18
CA THR A 10 0.06 4.70 -5.39
C THR A 10 -0.20 4.50 -3.90
N THR A 11 -1.29 5.03 -3.36
CA THR A 11 -1.66 4.83 -1.95
C THR A 11 -1.87 3.37 -1.60
N LEU A 12 -2.59 2.61 -2.43
CA LEU A 12 -2.78 1.17 -2.19
C LEU A 12 -1.46 0.39 -2.24
N ARG A 13 -0.56 0.73 -3.16
CA ARG A 13 0.78 0.12 -3.22
C ARG A 13 1.64 0.47 -2.02
N LEU A 14 1.58 1.70 -1.51
CA LEU A 14 2.26 2.11 -0.28
C LEU A 14 1.76 1.34 0.94
N VAL A 15 0.45 1.18 1.08
CA VAL A 15 -0.18 0.40 2.17
C VAL A 15 0.24 -1.06 2.08
N ALA A 16 0.20 -1.65 0.88
CA ALA A 16 0.65 -3.02 0.63
C ALA A 16 2.18 -3.19 0.77
N GLY A 17 2.96 -2.12 0.79
CA GLY A 17 4.42 -2.17 0.82
C GLY A 17 5.07 -2.56 -0.52
N LEU A 18 4.32 -2.42 -1.62
CA LEU A 18 4.81 -2.60 -2.98
C LEU A 18 5.57 -1.35 -3.50
N GLU A 19 5.34 -0.20 -2.88
CA GLU A 19 6.12 1.02 -3.03
C GLU A 19 6.52 1.52 -1.63
N MET A 20 7.67 2.21 -1.52
CA MET A 20 8.09 2.83 -0.25
C MET A 20 7.68 4.30 -0.20
N PRO A 21 7.23 4.80 0.96
CA PRO A 21 6.95 6.22 1.12
C PRO A 21 8.24 7.03 1.01
N THR A 22 8.17 8.16 0.31
CA THR A 22 9.27 9.14 0.25
C THR A 22 9.45 9.88 1.58
N GLY A 23 8.41 9.89 2.43
CA GLY A 23 8.44 10.45 3.78
C GLY A 23 7.19 10.09 4.57
N GLY A 24 7.24 10.31 5.88
CA GLY A 24 6.17 9.93 6.81
C GLY A 24 6.30 8.48 7.31
N ARG A 25 5.28 8.02 8.05
CA ARG A 25 5.21 6.67 8.62
C ARG A 25 3.86 6.04 8.35
N LEU A 26 3.84 4.73 8.18
CA LEU A 26 2.64 3.95 7.94
C LEU A 26 2.43 2.99 9.11
N TRP A 27 1.24 3.03 9.70
CA TRP A 27 0.91 2.29 10.92
C TRP A 27 -0.33 1.44 10.71
N PHE A 28 -0.30 0.21 11.19
CA PHE A 28 -1.48 -0.64 11.36
C PHE A 28 -1.75 -0.81 12.85
N GLY A 29 -2.73 -0.06 13.36
CA GLY A 29 -2.89 0.12 14.81
C GLY A 29 -1.60 0.69 15.40
N GLU A 30 -1.09 0.04 16.44
CA GLU A 30 0.16 0.43 17.12
C GLU A 30 1.44 -0.10 16.43
N ARG A 31 1.32 -0.81 15.30
CA ARG A 31 2.45 -1.39 14.60
C ARG A 31 2.95 -0.48 13.49
N ASP A 32 4.19 0.00 13.61
CA ASP A 32 4.88 0.65 12.48
C ASP A 32 5.19 -0.40 11.40
N VAL A 33 4.64 -0.17 10.21
CA VAL A 33 4.83 -1.04 9.04
C VAL A 33 5.58 -0.34 7.91
N THR A 34 6.13 0.86 8.13
CA THR A 34 6.74 1.72 7.10
C THR A 34 7.75 0.95 6.25
N HIS A 35 8.65 0.19 6.89
CA HIS A 35 9.69 -0.61 6.23
C HIS A 35 9.43 -2.11 6.27
N LEU A 36 8.23 -2.52 6.66
CA LEU A 36 7.88 -3.92 6.74
C LEU A 36 7.67 -4.49 5.33
N ALA A 37 8.30 -5.61 5.02
CA ALA A 37 8.11 -6.30 3.74
C ALA A 37 6.64 -6.69 3.53
N THR A 38 6.15 -6.59 2.30
CA THR A 38 4.76 -6.88 1.88
C THR A 38 4.18 -8.14 2.54
N HIS A 39 4.89 -9.26 2.46
CA HIS A 39 4.42 -10.55 3.00
C HIS A 39 4.24 -10.59 4.53
N ARG A 40 4.82 -9.64 5.27
CA ARG A 40 4.73 -9.56 6.74
C ARG A 40 3.67 -8.58 7.23
N ARG A 41 3.05 -7.84 6.31
CA ARG A 41 2.07 -6.80 6.61
C ARG A 41 0.70 -7.34 7.02
N GLY A 42 0.41 -8.61 6.76
CA GLY A 42 -0.85 -9.26 7.17
C GLY A 42 -2.07 -8.77 6.40
N LEU A 43 -1.88 -8.41 5.13
CA LEU A 43 -2.92 -7.86 4.25
C LEU A 43 -3.17 -8.81 3.07
N GLY A 44 -4.42 -8.93 2.63
CA GLY A 44 -4.77 -9.44 1.31
C GLY A 44 -5.03 -8.27 0.37
N MET A 45 -4.38 -8.24 -0.80
CA MET A 45 -4.60 -7.20 -1.80
C MET A 45 -5.32 -7.79 -3.01
N VAL A 46 -6.46 -7.19 -3.38
CA VAL A 46 -7.18 -7.50 -4.62
C VAL A 46 -6.88 -6.39 -5.61
N PHE A 47 -6.38 -6.75 -6.79
CA PHE A 47 -6.10 -5.81 -7.87
C PHE A 47 -7.32 -5.67 -8.78
N GLN A 48 -7.54 -4.47 -9.31
CA GLN A 48 -8.62 -4.25 -10.28
C GLN A 48 -8.39 -4.98 -11.60
N ASN A 49 -7.12 -5.22 -11.97
CA ASN A 49 -6.78 -6.13 -13.06
C ASN A 49 -6.35 -7.45 -12.46
N TYR A 50 -7.17 -8.48 -12.65
CA TYR A 50 -6.69 -9.86 -12.56
C TYR A 50 -5.59 -10.01 -13.62
N ALA A 51 -4.39 -10.43 -13.20
CA ALA A 51 -3.36 -10.84 -14.13
C ALA A 51 -3.84 -12.12 -14.83
N LEU A 52 -4.52 -11.95 -15.97
CA LEU A 52 -4.80 -12.99 -16.95
C LEU A 52 -3.68 -12.98 -18.00
#